data_AF-A0A960SZL1-F1
#
_entry.id   AF-A0A960SZL1-F1
#
_cell.length_a   1.000
_cell.length_b   1.000
_cell.length_c   1.000
_cell.angle_alpha   90.00
_cell.angle_beta   90.00
_cell.angle_gamma   90.00
#
_symmetry.space_group_name_H-M   'P 1'
#
loop_
_entity.id
_entity.type
_entity.pdbx_description
1 polymer ?
#
loop_
_entity_poly.entity_id
_entity_poly.type
_entity_poly.pdbx_seq_one_letter_code
_entity_poly.pdbx_strand_id
1 'polypeptide(L)'
;PADFRGIAEPVSDFHHNRRLASIFEGRVGTGRLLVCGYDINEPKTPEAAALRRSLLDYAASDKFAPAHDFDPATLDEIFSVPELELPPLPERFDKADLYVNAAAKVPVEGRNMNWAKGLDHILRQADGVDYSVACDGDWRDAQGSAWHGRKLTVTITPRPGVAGKLFVRFDDWNRNGRTGVVSFEGKSRELGAHAEGEWLEFPVIREDTNDSRLVLTAEARTGPNLMITDVAFVPED
;
A
#
# COMPACT_ATOMS: atom_id res chain seq x y z
N PRO A 1 -24.14 -17.30 -4.08
CA PRO A 1 -25.04 -18.45 -3.78
C PRO A 1 -25.61 -19.08 -5.06
N ALA A 2 -25.80 -20.41 -5.12
CA ALA A 2 -26.21 -21.12 -6.35
C ALA A 2 -27.65 -20.78 -6.82
N ASP A 3 -28.55 -20.52 -5.86
CA ASP A 3 -29.96 -20.22 -6.14
C ASP A 3 -30.24 -18.72 -6.29
N PHE A 4 -29.22 -17.88 -6.08
CA PHE A 4 -29.36 -16.43 -6.27
C PHE A 4 -29.65 -16.13 -7.74
N ARG A 5 -30.53 -15.15 -7.98
CA ARG A 5 -30.86 -14.66 -9.32
C ARG A 5 -30.72 -13.15 -9.36
N GLY A 6 -29.85 -12.68 -10.24
CA GLY A 6 -29.74 -11.26 -10.56
C GLY A 6 -30.92 -10.77 -11.40
N ILE A 7 -31.07 -9.45 -11.46
CA ILE A 7 -31.99 -8.76 -12.39
C ILE A 7 -31.47 -8.91 -13.83
N ALA A 8 -30.15 -8.81 -14.00
CA ALA A 8 -29.46 -9.06 -15.27
C ALA A 8 -28.29 -10.02 -15.06
N GLU A 9 -28.27 -11.12 -15.82
CA GLU A 9 -27.27 -12.20 -15.71
C GLU A 9 -26.60 -12.47 -17.07
N PRO A 10 -25.73 -11.59 -17.58
CA PRO A 10 -24.91 -11.90 -18.74
C PRO A 10 -24.11 -13.19 -18.54
N VAL A 11 -23.95 -13.92 -19.64
CA VAL A 11 -23.09 -15.11 -19.71
C VAL A 11 -21.69 -14.66 -20.09
N SER A 12 -20.68 -15.09 -19.32
CA SER A 12 -19.30 -14.64 -19.50
C SER A 12 -18.71 -15.04 -20.86
N ASP A 13 -18.89 -16.30 -21.27
CA ASP A 13 -18.44 -16.83 -22.55
C ASP A 13 -19.09 -18.20 -22.83
N PHE A 14 -18.90 -18.74 -24.05
CA PHE A 14 -19.53 -19.99 -24.50
C PHE A 14 -18.82 -21.27 -24.01
N HIS A 15 -17.59 -21.18 -23.52
CA HIS A 15 -16.86 -22.32 -22.93
C HIS A 15 -17.15 -22.45 -21.42
N HIS A 16 -17.38 -21.34 -20.74
CA HIS A 16 -17.73 -21.25 -19.33
C HIS A 16 -19.02 -20.47 -19.16
N ASN A 17 -20.14 -21.21 -19.12
CA ASN A 17 -21.46 -20.62 -18.89
C ASN A 17 -21.62 -20.23 -17.42
N ARG A 18 -20.97 -19.13 -17.01
CA ARG A 18 -21.16 -18.51 -15.70
C ARG A 18 -22.24 -17.44 -15.79
N ARG A 19 -23.16 -17.45 -14.84
CA ARG A 19 -24.14 -16.37 -14.67
C ARG A 19 -23.45 -15.25 -13.92
N LEU A 20 -23.10 -14.18 -14.62
CA LEU A 20 -22.54 -13.00 -14.01
C LEU A 20 -23.69 -12.06 -13.69
N ALA A 21 -24.10 -11.96 -12.43
CA ALA A 21 -25.16 -11.03 -12.03
C ALA A 21 -24.65 -9.58 -12.12
N SER A 22 -24.78 -8.95 -13.30
CA SER A 22 -24.32 -7.57 -13.53
C SER A 22 -25.24 -6.53 -12.93
N ILE A 23 -26.50 -6.89 -12.68
CA ILE A 23 -27.44 -6.09 -11.90
C ILE A 23 -28.16 -7.02 -10.94
N PHE A 24 -28.20 -6.68 -9.65
CA PHE A 24 -28.86 -7.50 -8.65
C PHE A 24 -29.28 -6.68 -7.43
N GLU A 25 -30.15 -7.27 -6.61
CA GLU A 25 -30.67 -6.65 -5.41
C GLU A 25 -30.65 -7.59 -4.21
N GLY A 26 -30.72 -7.01 -3.01
CA GLY A 26 -30.80 -7.78 -1.77
C GLY A 26 -31.08 -6.89 -0.56
N ARG A 27 -31.19 -7.52 0.59
CA ARG A 27 -31.24 -6.88 1.91
C ARG A 27 -29.90 -7.03 2.60
N VAL A 28 -29.50 -6.01 3.35
CA VAL A 28 -28.27 -6.01 4.16
C VAL A 28 -28.62 -5.38 5.50
N GLY A 29 -28.64 -6.19 6.57
CA GLY A 29 -29.20 -5.76 7.85
C GLY A 29 -30.64 -5.25 7.68
N THR A 30 -30.92 -4.02 8.10
CA THR A 30 -32.24 -3.37 7.92
C THR A 30 -32.38 -2.60 6.60
N GLY A 31 -31.33 -2.57 5.78
CA GLY A 31 -31.27 -1.83 4.51
C GLY A 31 -31.64 -2.68 3.30
N ARG A 32 -31.91 -2.01 2.18
CA ARG A 32 -32.07 -2.61 0.85
C ARG A 32 -30.95 -2.11 -0.06
N LEU A 33 -30.41 -3.00 -0.87
CA LEU A 33 -29.27 -2.77 -1.75
C LEU A 33 -29.68 -3.08 -3.20
N LEU A 34 -29.30 -2.19 -4.12
CA LEU A 34 -29.36 -2.41 -5.56
C LEU A 34 -27.95 -2.16 -6.11
N VAL A 35 -27.43 -3.13 -6.86
CA VAL A 35 -26.08 -3.12 -7.42
C VAL A 35 -26.16 -3.13 -8.93
N CYS A 36 -25.34 -2.31 -9.58
CA CYS A 36 -25.19 -2.25 -11.03
C CYS A 36 -23.69 -2.20 -11.36
N GLY A 37 -23.19 -3.18 -12.13
CA GLY A 37 -21.80 -3.25 -12.58
C GLY A 37 -21.48 -2.41 -13.81
N TYR A 38 -22.45 -1.69 -14.37
CA TYR A 38 -22.25 -0.77 -15.48
C TYR A 38 -22.06 0.66 -14.98
N ASP A 39 -21.20 1.44 -15.65
CA ASP A 39 -21.06 2.86 -15.33
C ASP A 39 -22.32 3.63 -15.75
N ILE A 40 -23.14 3.94 -14.74
CA ILE A 40 -24.37 4.73 -14.86
C ILE A 40 -24.29 6.04 -14.08
N ASN A 41 -23.14 6.37 -13.49
CA ASN A 41 -22.99 7.60 -12.67
C ASN A 41 -22.80 8.82 -13.57
N GLU A 42 -21.98 8.67 -14.61
CA GLU A 42 -21.74 9.69 -15.64
C GLU A 42 -22.13 9.13 -17.02
N PRO A 43 -23.44 8.96 -17.31
CA PRO A 43 -23.88 8.28 -18.52
C PRO A 43 -23.45 9.04 -19.78
N LYS A 44 -22.56 8.41 -20.57
CA LYS A 44 -22.05 8.98 -21.83
C LYS A 44 -22.90 8.62 -23.06
N THR A 45 -23.88 7.72 -22.89
CA THR A 45 -24.76 7.26 -23.96
C THR A 45 -26.24 7.31 -23.55
N PRO A 46 -27.19 7.39 -24.51
CA PRO A 46 -28.62 7.36 -24.22
C PRO A 46 -29.07 6.11 -23.46
N GLU A 47 -28.47 4.95 -23.74
CA GLU A 47 -28.79 3.68 -23.10
C GLU A 47 -28.38 3.67 -21.63
N ALA A 48 -27.19 4.20 -21.31
CA ALA A 48 -26.73 4.33 -19.92
C ALA A 48 -27.62 5.30 -19.14
N ALA A 49 -28.03 6.41 -19.77
CA ALA A 49 -28.94 7.38 -19.15
C ALA A 49 -30.34 6.77 -18.89
N ALA A 50 -30.86 6.00 -19.84
CA ALA A 50 -32.14 5.30 -19.69
C ALA A 50 -32.07 4.22 -18.60
N LEU A 51 -30.98 3.43 -18.57
CA LEU A 51 -30.75 2.42 -17.55
C LEU A 51 -30.67 3.04 -16.16
N ARG A 52 -29.90 4.12 -15.99
CA ARG A 52 -29.79 4.87 -14.73
C ARG A 52 -31.18 5.29 -14.23
N ARG A 53 -31.97 5.92 -15.10
CA ARG A 53 -33.33 6.35 -14.75
C ARG A 53 -34.21 5.16 -14.35
N SER A 54 -34.20 4.09 -15.13
CA SER A 54 -34.99 2.89 -14.85
C SER A 54 -34.65 2.27 -13.49
N LEU A 55 -33.36 2.18 -13.14
CA LEU A 55 -32.91 1.59 -11.88
C LEU A 55 -33.26 2.47 -10.68
N LEU A 56 -33.13 3.79 -10.80
CA LEU A 56 -33.50 4.73 -9.74
C LEU A 56 -35.01 4.79 -9.53
N ASP A 57 -35.79 4.85 -10.62
CA ASP A 57 -37.26 4.82 -10.57
C ASP A 57 -37.75 3.49 -9.96
N TYR A 58 -37.09 2.37 -10.29
CA TYR A 58 -37.35 1.07 -9.68
C TYR A 58 -37.05 1.08 -8.17
N ALA A 59 -35.85 1.49 -7.76
CA ALA A 59 -35.42 1.52 -6.36
C ALA A 59 -36.28 2.45 -5.48
N ALA A 60 -36.84 3.51 -6.06
CA ALA A 60 -37.74 4.44 -5.39
C ALA A 60 -39.20 3.94 -5.31
N SER A 61 -39.54 2.85 -5.99
CA SER A 61 -40.91 2.32 -6.05
C SER A 61 -41.19 1.25 -5.00
N ASP A 62 -42.46 1.00 -4.73
CA ASP A 62 -42.91 -0.10 -3.86
C ASP A 62 -42.57 -1.50 -4.43
N LYS A 63 -42.18 -1.58 -5.70
CA LYS A 63 -41.74 -2.84 -6.33
C LYS A 63 -40.34 -3.25 -5.89
N PHE A 64 -39.55 -2.32 -5.34
CA PHE A 64 -38.23 -2.65 -4.80
C PHE A 64 -38.36 -3.34 -3.44
N ALA A 65 -38.65 -4.63 -3.48
CA ALA A 65 -38.88 -5.48 -2.32
C ALA A 65 -37.96 -6.71 -2.36
N PRO A 66 -36.63 -6.52 -2.23
CA PRO A 66 -35.66 -7.60 -2.38
C PRO A 66 -35.91 -8.70 -1.35
N ALA A 67 -35.89 -9.95 -1.82
CA ALA A 67 -36.19 -11.14 -1.01
C ALA A 67 -34.95 -11.80 -0.38
N HIS A 68 -33.78 -11.64 -1.01
CA HIS A 68 -32.54 -12.27 -0.59
C HIS A 68 -31.81 -11.42 0.46
N ASP A 69 -31.45 -12.02 1.58
CA ASP A 69 -30.59 -11.39 2.59
C ASP A 69 -29.12 -11.72 2.30
N PHE A 70 -28.28 -10.70 2.19
CA PHE A 70 -26.84 -10.84 2.13
C PHE A 70 -26.22 -10.68 3.52
N ASP A 71 -25.30 -11.58 3.84
CA ASP A 71 -24.35 -11.36 4.91
C ASP A 71 -23.37 -10.25 4.47
N PRO A 72 -23.16 -9.18 5.26
CA PRO A 72 -22.14 -8.17 4.99
C PRO A 72 -20.77 -8.77 4.60
N ALA A 73 -20.35 -9.85 5.26
CA ALA A 73 -19.08 -10.51 4.95
C ALA A 73 -19.02 -11.07 3.51
N THR A 74 -20.16 -11.50 2.95
CA THR A 74 -20.24 -11.93 1.54
C THR A 74 -20.09 -10.75 0.58
N LEU A 75 -20.63 -9.58 0.95
CA LEU A 75 -20.48 -8.38 0.13
C LEU A 75 -19.06 -7.83 0.19
N ASP A 76 -18.40 -7.93 1.35
CA ASP A 76 -16.98 -7.57 1.50
C ASP A 76 -16.10 -8.41 0.56
N GLU A 77 -16.38 -9.71 0.42
CA GLU A 77 -15.68 -10.57 -0.54
C GLU A 77 -15.96 -10.17 -2.01
N ILE A 78 -17.21 -9.84 -2.34
CA ILE A 78 -17.62 -9.47 -3.71
C ILE A 78 -17.04 -8.12 -4.14
N PHE A 79 -16.97 -7.16 -3.22
CA PHE A 79 -16.50 -5.80 -3.47
C PHE A 79 -15.05 -5.55 -3.06
N SER A 80 -14.37 -6.55 -2.53
CA SER A 80 -12.91 -6.49 -2.38
C SER A 80 -12.31 -6.26 -3.75
N VAL A 81 -11.42 -5.28 -3.82
CA VAL A 81 -10.57 -5.03 -4.98
C VAL A 81 -9.19 -5.52 -4.58
N PRO A 82 -8.80 -6.76 -4.95
CA PRO A 82 -7.53 -7.35 -4.51
C PRO A 82 -6.33 -6.48 -4.87
N GLU A 83 -6.42 -5.69 -5.95
CA GLU A 83 -5.38 -4.74 -6.36
C GLU A 83 -5.27 -3.50 -5.47
N LEU A 84 -6.31 -3.18 -4.68
CA LEU A 84 -6.30 -2.10 -3.69
C LEU A 84 -6.01 -2.60 -2.27
N GLU A 85 -6.05 -3.92 -2.04
CA GLU A 85 -5.62 -4.50 -0.79
C GLU A 85 -4.09 -4.44 -0.70
N LEU A 86 -3.59 -3.66 0.26
CA LEU A 86 -2.17 -3.66 0.56
C LEU A 86 -1.79 -5.07 1.04
N PRO A 87 -0.70 -5.66 0.54
CA PRO A 87 -0.25 -6.96 1.00
C PRO A 87 -0.06 -6.92 2.53
N PRO A 88 -0.38 -8.01 3.25
CA PRO A 88 -0.15 -8.06 4.68
C PRO A 88 1.34 -7.81 4.97
N LEU A 89 1.62 -7.03 6.01
CA LEU A 89 2.98 -6.78 6.44
C LEU A 89 3.62 -8.10 6.94
N PRO A 90 4.95 -8.25 6.81
CA PRO A 90 5.65 -9.34 7.48
C PRO A 90 5.34 -9.33 8.99
N GLU A 91 5.23 -10.50 9.62
CA GLU A 91 4.78 -10.67 11.02
C GLU A 91 5.53 -9.75 12.01
N ARG A 92 6.84 -9.53 11.81
CA ARG A 92 7.66 -8.62 12.62
C ARG A 92 7.17 -7.15 12.62
N PHE A 93 6.38 -6.76 11.63
CA PHE A 93 5.95 -5.38 11.38
C PHE A 93 4.42 -5.25 11.42
N ASP A 94 3.68 -6.24 11.93
CA ASP A 94 2.22 -6.24 12.02
C ASP A 94 1.66 -4.99 12.75
N LYS A 95 2.37 -4.53 13.77
CA LYS A 95 2.08 -3.35 14.60
C LYS A 95 2.79 -2.08 14.15
N ALA A 96 3.40 -2.06 12.97
CA ALA A 96 4.13 -0.88 12.51
C ALA A 96 3.22 0.36 12.42
N ASP A 97 3.75 1.50 12.85
CA ASP A 97 3.15 2.82 12.60
C ASP A 97 3.54 3.32 11.19
N LEU A 98 4.68 2.86 10.68
CA LEU A 98 5.17 3.17 9.33
C LEU A 98 5.79 1.90 8.71
N TYR A 99 5.44 1.59 7.46
CA TYR A 99 6.15 0.62 6.63
C TYR A 99 6.12 1.08 5.17
N VAL A 100 7.31 1.21 4.57
CA VAL A 100 7.49 1.74 3.22
C VAL A 100 8.46 0.86 2.43
N ASN A 101 8.06 0.45 1.22
CA ASN A 101 9.01 -0.03 0.20
C ASN A 101 9.48 1.15 -0.65
N ALA A 102 10.78 1.40 -0.63
CA ALA A 102 11.42 2.50 -1.32
C ALA A 102 11.33 2.36 -2.84
N ALA A 103 10.91 3.42 -3.53
CA ALA A 103 10.90 3.54 -5.00
C ALA A 103 10.10 2.44 -5.74
N ALA A 104 9.25 1.67 -5.04
CA ALA A 104 8.56 0.51 -5.60
C ALA A 104 7.51 0.86 -6.67
N LYS A 105 7.08 2.12 -6.75
CA LYS A 105 6.17 2.65 -7.78
C LYS A 105 6.88 3.45 -8.87
N VAL A 106 8.22 3.44 -8.93
CA VAL A 106 8.97 4.03 -10.06
C VAL A 106 8.45 3.40 -11.37
N PRO A 107 8.02 4.23 -12.35
CA PRO A 107 7.34 3.73 -13.54
C PRO A 107 8.29 3.28 -14.66
N VAL A 108 9.56 3.72 -14.62
CA VAL A 108 10.55 3.43 -15.67
C VAL A 108 11.76 2.76 -15.03
N GLU A 109 11.98 1.50 -15.38
CA GLU A 109 13.12 0.73 -14.92
C GLU A 109 14.45 1.24 -15.51
N GLY A 110 15.53 1.08 -14.77
CA GLY A 110 16.90 1.39 -15.22
C GLY A 110 17.19 2.90 -15.36
N ARG A 111 16.31 3.77 -14.86
CA ARG A 111 16.48 5.21 -14.90
C ARG A 111 16.43 5.80 -13.50
N ASN A 112 17.48 6.56 -13.15
CA ASN A 112 17.46 7.33 -11.91
C ASN A 112 16.42 8.45 -11.97
N MET A 113 15.59 8.55 -10.93
CA MET A 113 14.61 9.63 -10.75
C MET A 113 14.90 10.38 -9.45
N ASN A 114 14.50 11.64 -9.35
CA ASN A 114 14.58 12.35 -8.06
C ASN A 114 13.58 11.73 -7.08
N TRP A 115 13.95 11.68 -5.81
CA TRP A 115 13.04 11.17 -4.78
C TRP A 115 11.70 11.90 -4.81
N ALA A 116 10.63 11.11 -4.83
CA ALA A 116 9.28 11.61 -4.61
C ALA A 116 8.47 10.57 -3.85
N LYS A 117 7.85 10.98 -2.75
CA LYS A 117 6.99 10.12 -1.92
C LYS A 117 5.93 9.33 -2.70
N GLY A 118 5.42 9.86 -3.82
CA GLY A 118 4.45 9.17 -4.68
C GLY A 118 5.03 7.97 -5.46
N LEU A 119 6.36 7.86 -5.54
CA LEU A 119 7.09 6.73 -6.14
C LEU A 119 7.36 5.61 -5.14
N ASP A 120 7.05 5.81 -3.86
CA ASP A 120 7.17 4.80 -2.82
C ASP A 120 5.89 3.96 -2.71
N HIS A 121 6.03 2.70 -2.28
CA HIS A 121 4.88 1.88 -1.89
C HIS A 121 4.72 1.89 -0.38
N ILE A 122 3.82 2.76 0.09
CA ILE A 122 3.49 2.92 1.51
C ILE A 122 2.48 1.83 1.88
N LEU A 123 2.93 0.80 2.59
CA LEU A 123 2.08 -0.30 3.07
C LEU A 123 1.43 0.02 4.42
N ARG A 124 2.02 0.95 5.19
CA ARG A 124 1.48 1.41 6.46
C ARG A 124 1.94 2.82 6.76
N GLN A 125 1.01 3.66 7.19
CA GLN A 125 1.25 5.00 7.68
C GLN A 125 0.11 5.37 8.64
N ALA A 126 0.37 5.35 9.94
CA ALA A 126 -0.60 5.72 10.97
C ALA A 126 -0.87 7.24 10.96
N ASP A 127 -2.00 7.64 11.54
CA ASP A 127 -2.35 9.06 11.66
C ASP A 127 -1.29 9.84 12.44
N GLY A 128 -0.87 10.98 11.87
CA GLY A 128 0.17 11.82 12.45
C GLY A 128 1.61 11.32 12.22
N VAL A 129 1.80 10.24 11.46
CA VAL A 129 3.12 9.73 11.09
C VAL A 129 3.47 10.13 9.66
N ASP A 130 4.70 10.57 9.42
CA ASP A 130 5.18 10.89 8.08
C ASP A 130 6.68 10.58 7.90
N TYR A 131 7.19 10.75 6.68
CA TYR A 131 8.61 10.63 6.38
C TYR A 131 9.04 11.47 5.16
N SER A 132 10.34 11.68 5.04
CA SER A 132 11.00 12.25 3.86
C SER A 132 12.41 11.71 3.70
N VAL A 133 12.90 11.73 2.46
CA VAL A 133 14.22 11.18 2.12
C VAL A 133 15.01 12.20 1.31
N ALA A 134 16.27 12.40 1.71
CA ALA A 134 17.26 13.08 0.90
C ALA A 134 18.27 12.04 0.41
N CYS A 135 18.37 11.86 -0.90
CA CYS A 135 19.19 10.85 -1.55
C CYS A 135 19.63 11.32 -2.96
N ASP A 136 20.46 10.53 -3.64
CA ASP A 136 20.85 10.81 -5.03
C ASP A 136 19.74 10.40 -6.03
N GLY A 137 18.82 9.52 -5.61
CA GLY A 137 17.56 9.30 -6.30
C GLY A 137 16.84 8.00 -5.96
N ASP A 138 15.73 7.81 -6.67
CA ASP A 138 14.91 6.60 -6.71
C ASP A 138 15.34 5.74 -7.89
N TRP A 139 15.54 4.45 -7.61
CA TRP A 139 15.92 3.46 -8.61
C TRP A 139 14.99 2.26 -8.55
N ARG A 140 14.67 1.72 -9.73
CA ARG A 140 14.00 0.43 -9.89
C ARG A 140 14.55 -0.28 -11.12
N ASP A 141 14.76 -1.58 -11.00
CA ASP A 141 15.07 -2.49 -12.09
C ASP A 141 14.36 -3.85 -11.88
N ALA A 142 14.69 -4.83 -12.71
CA ALA A 142 14.09 -6.17 -12.63
C ALA A 142 14.41 -6.93 -11.32
N GLN A 143 15.41 -6.51 -10.54
CA GLN A 143 15.81 -7.16 -9.29
C GLN A 143 15.16 -6.50 -8.07
N GLY A 144 14.98 -5.17 -8.10
CA GLY A 144 14.40 -4.47 -6.95
C GLY A 144 14.25 -2.97 -7.14
N SER A 145 13.82 -2.31 -6.08
CA SER A 145 13.72 -0.86 -5.98
C SER A 145 14.33 -0.34 -4.69
N ALA A 146 14.92 0.85 -4.74
CA ALA A 146 15.58 1.47 -3.61
C ALA A 146 15.68 2.98 -3.74
N TRP A 147 15.76 3.65 -2.60
CA TRP A 147 16.42 4.94 -2.51
C TRP A 147 17.93 4.70 -2.52
N HIS A 148 18.67 5.36 -3.40
CA HIS A 148 20.11 5.21 -3.46
C HIS A 148 20.84 6.54 -3.31
N GLY A 149 22.05 6.46 -2.78
CA GLY A 149 22.97 7.59 -2.80
C GLY A 149 24.26 7.34 -2.05
N ARG A 150 25.26 8.20 -2.30
CA ARG A 150 26.50 8.22 -1.50
C ARG A 150 26.24 8.70 -0.08
N LYS A 151 25.28 9.61 0.09
CA LYS A 151 24.78 10.06 1.38
C LYS A 151 23.26 10.05 1.33
N LEU A 152 22.65 9.33 2.27
CA LEU A 152 21.21 9.22 2.46
C LEU A 152 20.84 9.83 3.81
N THR A 153 19.74 10.56 3.85
CA THR A 153 19.10 10.99 5.09
C THR A 153 17.62 10.61 5.03
N VAL A 154 17.20 9.73 5.92
CA VAL A 154 15.79 9.38 6.13
C VAL A 154 15.31 10.12 7.38
N THR A 155 14.33 11.00 7.21
CA THR A 155 13.68 11.70 8.33
C THR A 155 12.29 11.11 8.50
N ILE A 156 12.00 10.58 9.69
CA ILE A 156 10.68 10.08 10.07
C ILE A 156 10.08 11.06 11.06
N THR A 157 8.81 11.38 10.86
CA THR A 157 7.97 12.14 11.78
C THR A 157 7.10 11.14 12.54
N PRO A 158 7.52 10.60 13.71
CA PRO A 158 6.69 9.73 14.52
C PRO A 158 5.65 10.52 15.32
N ARG A 159 4.73 9.80 15.96
CA ARG A 159 3.89 10.37 17.02
C ARG A 159 4.79 10.81 18.21
N PRO A 160 4.51 11.97 18.84
CA PRO A 160 5.34 12.44 19.95
C PRO A 160 5.32 11.50 21.16
N GLY A 161 6.47 11.30 21.81
CA GLY A 161 6.60 10.59 23.08
C GLY A 161 6.41 9.05 22.99
N VAL A 162 6.52 8.50 21.79
CA VAL A 162 6.41 7.06 21.51
C VAL A 162 7.80 6.44 21.47
N ALA A 163 8.04 5.41 22.27
CA ALA A 163 9.23 4.56 22.17
C ALA A 163 9.00 3.48 21.11
N GLY A 164 10.06 2.82 20.65
CA GLY A 164 9.92 1.78 19.66
C GLY A 164 11.23 1.34 19.04
N LYS A 165 11.11 0.85 17.81
CA LYS A 165 12.24 0.40 17.02
C LYS A 165 12.11 0.91 15.59
N LEU A 166 13.20 1.50 15.10
CA LEU A 166 13.37 1.84 13.70
C LEU A 166 14.13 0.72 13.00
N PHE A 167 13.57 0.23 11.90
CA PHE A 167 14.17 -0.77 11.04
C PHE A 167 14.44 -0.16 9.67
N VAL A 168 15.65 -0.35 9.17
CA VAL A 168 16.03 0.06 7.81
C VAL A 168 16.72 -1.11 7.14
N ARG A 169 16.21 -1.51 5.98
CA ARG A 169 16.81 -2.57 5.17
C ARG A 169 17.72 -1.95 4.12
N PHE A 170 18.98 -2.39 4.13
CA PHE A 170 19.95 -2.10 3.08
C PHE A 170 20.09 -3.32 2.18
N ASP A 171 20.32 -3.09 0.89
CA ASP A 171 20.48 -4.17 -0.07
C ASP A 171 21.65 -3.89 -1.04
N ASP A 172 22.28 -4.95 -1.52
CA ASP A 172 23.36 -4.93 -2.51
C ASP A 172 23.13 -6.03 -3.56
N TRP A 173 21.89 -6.12 -4.09
CA TRP A 173 21.45 -7.18 -5.00
C TRP A 173 22.33 -7.36 -6.24
N ASN A 174 22.92 -6.27 -6.76
CA ASN A 174 23.85 -6.31 -7.90
C ASN A 174 25.32 -6.50 -7.48
N ARG A 175 25.58 -6.76 -6.18
CA ARG A 175 26.87 -7.19 -5.61
C ARG A 175 28.03 -6.23 -5.91
N ASN A 176 27.79 -4.93 -5.80
CA ASN A 176 28.82 -3.92 -6.03
C ASN A 176 29.73 -3.66 -4.81
N GLY A 177 29.60 -4.47 -3.75
CA GLY A 177 30.45 -4.36 -2.56
C GLY A 177 30.15 -3.07 -1.80
N ARG A 178 28.88 -2.75 -1.63
CA ARG A 178 28.43 -1.56 -0.89
C ARG A 178 28.72 -1.77 0.58
N THR A 179 29.45 -0.84 1.17
CA THR A 179 29.64 -0.77 2.63
C THR A 179 29.52 0.69 3.05
N GLY A 180 29.27 0.95 4.32
CA GLY A 180 29.06 2.31 4.77
C GLY A 180 28.94 2.43 6.28
N VAL A 181 28.60 3.65 6.71
CA VAL A 181 28.27 3.95 8.10
C VAL A 181 26.84 4.44 8.15
N VAL A 182 26.07 3.87 9.06
CA VAL A 182 24.70 4.30 9.35
C VAL A 182 24.67 4.91 10.74
N SER A 183 24.19 6.14 10.85
CA SER A 183 24.12 6.89 12.10
C SER A 183 22.69 7.28 12.43
N PHE A 184 22.28 7.04 13.67
CA PHE A 184 20.95 7.32 14.20
C PHE A 184 21.08 7.75 15.66
N GLU A 185 20.44 8.86 16.04
CA GLU A 185 20.47 9.41 17.41
C GLU A 185 21.89 9.47 18.02
N GLY A 186 22.85 9.95 17.22
CA GLY A 186 24.26 10.09 17.63
C GLY A 186 25.06 8.79 17.73
N LYS A 187 24.45 7.63 17.44
CA LYS A 187 25.12 6.31 17.41
C LYS A 187 25.37 5.89 15.98
N SER A 188 26.61 5.52 15.68
CA SER A 188 27.01 5.00 14.36
C SER A 188 27.20 3.49 14.39
N ARG A 189 26.85 2.83 13.29
CA ARG A 189 27.08 1.40 13.02
C ARG A 189 27.70 1.23 11.64
N GLU A 190 28.60 0.26 11.53
CA GLU A 190 29.16 -0.15 10.24
C GLU A 190 28.16 -1.04 9.51
N LEU A 191 27.99 -0.79 8.21
CA LEU A 191 27.27 -1.65 7.29
C LEU A 191 28.31 -2.43 6.47
N GLY A 192 28.41 -3.73 6.75
CA GLY A 192 29.34 -4.66 6.11
C GLY A 192 28.82 -5.17 4.77
N ALA A 193 29.25 -6.37 4.36
CA ALA A 193 28.74 -7.02 3.16
C ALA A 193 27.30 -7.52 3.37
N HIS A 194 26.37 -7.11 2.51
CA HIS A 194 24.92 -7.35 2.66
C HIS A 194 24.25 -7.67 1.30
N ALA A 195 24.87 -8.55 0.49
CA ALA A 195 24.39 -8.89 -0.85
C ALA A 195 22.98 -9.49 -0.91
N GLU A 196 22.53 -10.13 0.16
CA GLU A 196 21.19 -10.73 0.29
C GLU A 196 20.20 -9.81 1.06
N GLY A 197 20.62 -8.57 1.32
CA GLY A 197 19.92 -7.61 2.16
C GLY A 197 20.18 -7.79 3.65
N GLU A 198 20.22 -6.68 4.38
CA GLU A 198 20.41 -6.66 5.83
C GLU A 198 19.46 -5.65 6.48
N TRP A 199 18.75 -6.10 7.51
CA TRP A 199 17.95 -5.22 8.37
C TRP A 199 18.80 -4.70 9.52
N LEU A 200 18.99 -3.38 9.56
CA LEU A 200 19.53 -2.71 10.74
C LEU A 200 18.40 -2.27 11.66
N GLU A 201 18.52 -2.61 12.94
CA GLU A 201 17.57 -2.27 14.00
C GLU A 201 18.15 -1.21 14.94
N PHE A 202 17.40 -0.12 15.14
CA PHE A 202 17.76 0.96 16.03
C PHE A 202 16.70 1.11 17.13
N PRO A 203 17.07 1.01 18.42
CA PRO A 203 16.13 1.32 19.49
C PRO A 203 15.83 2.81 19.49
N VAL A 204 14.56 3.15 19.73
CA VAL A 204 14.03 4.51 19.84
C VAL A 204 13.45 4.64 21.24
N ILE A 205 13.97 5.57 22.03
CA ILE A 205 13.41 5.88 23.36
C ILE A 205 12.40 7.03 23.25
N ARG A 206 11.56 7.21 24.28
CA ARG A 206 10.51 8.26 24.28
C ARG A 206 11.10 9.65 24.06
N GLU A 207 12.30 9.88 24.60
CA GLU A 207 13.01 11.15 24.48
C GLU A 207 13.36 11.50 23.03
N ASP A 208 13.65 10.49 22.19
CA ASP A 208 14.03 10.67 20.79
C ASP A 208 12.84 11.14 19.94
N THR A 209 11.59 10.86 20.36
CA THR A 209 10.39 11.21 19.58
C THR A 209 9.68 12.46 20.08
N ASN A 210 10.18 13.11 21.14
CA ASN A 210 9.53 14.28 21.73
C ASN A 210 9.40 15.46 20.76
N ASP A 211 10.36 15.64 19.85
CA ASP A 211 10.33 16.66 18.81
C ASP A 211 9.67 16.18 17.50
N SER A 212 9.12 14.97 17.52
CA SER A 212 8.52 14.29 16.36
C SER A 212 9.48 14.21 15.17
N ARG A 213 10.79 13.99 15.43
CA ARG A 213 11.78 13.93 14.35
C ARG A 213 12.90 12.93 14.64
N LEU A 214 12.80 11.78 13.99
CA LEU A 214 13.86 10.78 13.96
C LEU A 214 14.68 10.93 12.68
N VAL A 215 16.00 11.06 12.80
CA VAL A 215 16.89 11.26 11.65
C VAL A 215 17.92 10.14 11.57
N LEU A 216 17.80 9.33 10.52
CA LEU A 216 18.81 8.35 10.14
C LEU A 216 19.63 8.88 8.97
N THR A 217 20.95 8.80 9.09
CA THR A 217 21.89 9.12 8.01
C THR A 217 22.70 7.90 7.65
N ALA A 218 22.96 7.69 6.36
CA ALA A 218 23.81 6.62 5.87
C ALA A 218 24.79 7.16 4.84
N GLU A 219 26.07 6.81 4.97
CA GLU A 219 27.13 7.27 4.06
C GLU A 219 27.92 6.07 3.53
N ALA A 220 28.02 5.98 2.20
CA ALA A 220 28.77 4.93 1.52
C ALA A 220 30.27 5.11 1.78
N ARG A 221 30.95 4.01 2.14
CA ARG A 221 32.42 3.91 2.20
C ARG A 221 32.97 3.28 0.92
N THR A 222 32.44 2.13 0.54
CA THR A 222 32.81 1.41 -0.68
C THR A 222 31.61 1.25 -1.60
N GLY A 223 31.88 0.85 -2.85
CA GLY A 223 30.86 0.80 -3.89
C GLY A 223 30.44 2.20 -4.37
N PRO A 224 29.50 2.26 -5.33
CA PRO A 224 29.09 3.52 -5.93
C PRO A 224 28.15 4.34 -5.02
N ASN A 225 27.31 3.68 -4.23
CA ASN A 225 26.27 4.25 -3.37
C ASN A 225 25.83 3.21 -2.31
N LEU A 226 24.94 3.58 -1.38
CA LEU A 226 24.13 2.64 -0.61
C LEU A 226 22.72 2.56 -1.20
N MET A 227 21.98 1.48 -0.91
CA MET A 227 20.58 1.31 -1.34
C MET A 227 19.72 0.94 -0.13
N ILE A 228 18.69 1.72 0.14
CA ILE A 228 17.67 1.45 1.17
C ILE A 228 16.41 0.97 0.45
N THR A 229 15.93 -0.23 0.80
CA THR A 229 14.78 -0.87 0.13
C THR A 229 13.50 -0.78 0.96
N ASP A 230 13.65 -0.81 2.28
CA ASP A 230 12.54 -0.84 3.21
C ASP A 230 12.85 -0.02 4.45
N VAL A 231 11.83 0.67 4.95
CA VAL A 231 11.87 1.33 6.26
C VAL A 231 10.61 0.98 7.02
N ALA A 232 10.76 0.64 8.30
CA ALA A 232 9.65 0.41 9.20
C ALA A 232 9.89 1.05 10.57
N PHE A 233 8.86 1.67 11.13
CA PHE A 233 8.87 2.11 12.53
C PHE A 233 7.79 1.34 13.30
N VAL A 234 8.21 0.59 14.31
CA VAL A 234 7.32 -0.21 15.16
C VAL A 234 7.33 0.40 16.56
N PRO A 235 6.21 0.99 17.01
CA PRO A 235 6.10 1.52 18.36
C PRO A 235 6.10 0.38 19.39
N GLU A 236 6.65 0.66 20.57
CA GLU A 236 6.44 -0.16 21.76
C GLU A 236 5.14 0.28 22.47
N ASP A 237 4.37 -0.70 22.95
CA ASP A 237 3.13 -0.50 23.72
C ASP A 237 3.41 0.12 25.12
#